data_AF-A0A318KIJ0-F1
#
_entry.id   AF-A0A318KIJ0-F1
#
_cell.length_a   1.000
_cell.length_b   1.000
_cell.length_c   1.000
_cell.angle_alpha   90.00
_cell.angle_beta   90.00
_cell.angle_gamma   90.00
#
_symmetry.space_group_name_H-M   'P 1'
#
loop_
_entity.id
_entity.type
_entity.pdbx_description
1 polymer ?
#
loop_
_entity_poly.entity_id
_entity_poly.type
_entity_poly.pdbx_seq_one_letter_code
_entity_poly.pdbx_strand_id
1 'polypeptide(L)'
;MKNKKGFTLIELIVVIAILGILALFLVPQFMGYADDAKMQVAKANLRTVWSAAKAVEVAQQYDTTINADNFNEKVIEKLGSSFDADEVDVEFDGEKGIVISATYSTGDYICDTINGSDINCTIYRGD
;
A
#
# COMPACT_ATOMS: atom_id res chain seq x y z
N MET A 1 48.95 -13.19 -42.14
CA MET A 1 49.26 -12.57 -40.83
C MET A 1 48.00 -11.88 -40.32
N LYS A 2 47.43 -12.32 -39.19
CA LYS A 2 46.20 -11.73 -38.63
C LYS A 2 46.58 -10.47 -37.85
N ASN A 3 46.16 -9.29 -38.31
CA ASN A 3 46.29 -8.02 -37.60
C ASN A 3 45.50 -8.11 -36.27
N LYS A 4 46.20 -8.27 -35.15
CA LYS A 4 45.60 -8.09 -33.82
C LYS A 4 45.48 -6.60 -33.57
N LYS A 5 44.29 -6.03 -33.80
CA LYS A 5 43.96 -4.68 -33.31
C LYS A 5 43.84 -4.77 -31.79
N GLY A 6 44.82 -4.20 -31.08
CA GLY A 6 44.74 -4.01 -29.64
C GLY A 6 43.88 -2.80 -29.32
N PHE A 7 43.07 -2.90 -28.25
CA PHE A 7 42.32 -1.79 -27.70
C PHE A 7 43.29 -0.74 -27.15
N THR A 8 43.04 0.54 -27.37
CA THR A 8 43.90 1.60 -26.83
C THR A 8 43.58 1.88 -25.37
N LEU A 9 44.59 2.26 -24.57
CA LEU A 9 44.36 2.67 -23.18
C LEU A 9 43.41 3.88 -23.10
N ILE A 10 43.47 4.78 -24.07
CA ILE A 10 42.60 5.96 -24.11
C ILE A 10 41.13 5.59 -24.35
N GLU A 11 40.84 4.61 -25.22
CA GLU A 11 39.47 4.12 -25.42
C GLU A 11 38.89 3.57 -24.11
N LEU A 12 39.69 2.86 -23.31
CA LEU A 12 39.23 2.33 -22.03
C LEU A 12 38.96 3.45 -21.02
N ILE A 13 39.82 4.47 -20.95
CA ILE A 13 39.68 5.61 -20.03
C ILE A 13 38.42 6.42 -20.34
N VAL A 14 38.12 6.67 -21.61
CA VAL A 14 36.91 7.39 -22.01
C VAL A 14 35.65 6.59 -21.66
N VAL A 15 35.66 5.27 -21.85
CA VAL A 15 34.51 4.41 -21.52
C VAL A 15 34.22 4.42 -20.02
N ILE A 16 35.22 4.25 -19.16
CA ILE A 16 35.00 4.28 -17.70
C ILE A 16 34.60 5.68 -17.21
N ALA A 17 35.06 6.75 -17.88
CA ALA A 17 34.64 8.11 -17.57
C ALA A 17 33.14 8.32 -17.87
N ILE A 18 32.65 7.84 -19.02
CA ILE A 18 31.22 7.92 -19.37
C ILE A 18 30.39 7.03 -18.43
N LEU A 19 30.84 5.80 -18.14
CA LEU A 19 30.16 4.91 -17.19
C LEU A 19 30.08 5.52 -15.78
N GLY A 20 31.12 6.22 -15.33
CA GLY A 20 31.12 6.94 -14.06
C GLY A 20 30.06 8.06 -14.00
N ILE A 21 29.91 8.83 -15.08
CA ILE A 21 28.88 9.89 -15.18
C ILE A 21 27.48 9.26 -15.18
N LEU A 22 27.25 8.21 -15.98
CA LEU A 22 25.95 7.53 -16.05
C LEU A 22 25.55 6.91 -14.70
N ALA A 23 26.50 6.30 -13.99
CA ALA A 23 26.24 5.70 -12.69
C ALA A 23 25.75 6.72 -11.64
N LEU A 24 26.23 7.98 -11.70
CA LEU A 24 25.81 9.04 -10.77
C LEU A 24 24.34 9.44 -10.94
N PHE A 25 23.82 9.46 -12.17
CA PHE A 25 22.43 9.85 -12.44
C PHE A 25 21.41 8.74 -12.16
N LEU A 26 21.82 7.47 -12.23
CA LEU A 26 20.91 6.33 -12.08
C LEU A 26 20.48 6.06 -10.63
N VAL A 27 21.28 6.44 -9.63
CA VAL A 27 21.01 6.16 -8.22
C VAL A 27 19.75 6.87 -7.67
N PRO A 28 19.57 8.20 -7.82
CA PRO A 28 18.46 8.91 -7.17
C PRO A 28 17.09 8.56 -7.76
N GLN A 29 17.02 8.07 -9.00
CA GLN A 29 15.75 7.84 -9.68
C GLN A 29 14.91 6.72 -9.04
N PHE A 30 15.51 5.75 -8.35
CA PHE A 30 14.76 4.63 -7.76
C PHE A 30 14.22 4.91 -6.35
N MET A 31 14.71 5.96 -5.70
CA MET A 31 14.33 6.31 -4.32
C MET A 31 13.00 7.07 -4.34
N GLY A 32 11.88 6.35 -4.28
CA GLY A 32 10.53 6.93 -4.18
C GLY A 32 9.46 6.10 -4.90
N TYR A 33 9.77 5.53 -6.07
CA TYR A 33 8.80 4.75 -6.84
C TYR A 33 8.31 3.50 -6.12
N ALA A 34 9.18 2.86 -5.32
CA ALA A 34 8.80 1.69 -4.53
C ALA A 34 7.81 2.07 -3.42
N ASP A 35 8.03 3.21 -2.76
CA ASP A 35 7.14 3.70 -1.70
C ASP A 35 5.80 4.17 -2.28
N ASP A 36 5.82 4.87 -3.42
CA ASP A 36 4.61 5.26 -4.13
C ASP A 36 3.80 4.03 -4.57
N ALA A 37 4.45 2.99 -5.10
CA ALA A 37 3.76 1.77 -5.50
C ALA A 37 3.09 1.08 -4.30
N LYS A 38 3.81 0.93 -3.19
CA LYS A 38 3.28 0.36 -1.93
C LYS A 38 2.15 1.19 -1.35
N MET A 39 2.30 2.52 -1.37
CA MET A 39 1.27 3.46 -0.94
C MET A 39 -0.03 3.30 -1.74
N GLN A 40 0.08 3.12 -3.07
CA GLN A 40 -1.09 2.90 -3.92
C GLN A 40 -1.75 1.54 -3.66
N VAL A 41 -0.96 0.50 -3.34
CA VAL A 41 -1.48 -0.80 -2.90
C VAL A 41 -2.23 -0.65 -1.57
N ALA A 42 -1.65 0.04 -0.58
CA ALA A 42 -2.29 0.27 0.71
C ALA A 42 -3.63 1.01 0.58
N LYS A 43 -3.69 2.05 -0.28
CA LYS A 43 -4.97 2.71 -0.62
C LYS A 43 -5.99 1.77 -1.24
N ALA A 44 -5.57 0.90 -2.15
CA ALA A 44 -6.46 -0.07 -2.78
C ALA A 44 -6.98 -1.12 -1.78
N ASN A 45 -6.12 -1.54 -0.85
CA ASN A 45 -6.49 -2.46 0.23
C ASN A 45 -7.51 -1.81 1.17
N LEU A 46 -7.30 -0.55 1.59
CA LEU A 46 -8.31 0.17 2.39
C LEU A 46 -9.65 0.29 1.66
N ARG A 47 -9.68 0.54 0.34
CA ARG A 47 -10.95 0.53 -0.42
C ARG A 47 -11.64 -0.83 -0.36
N THR A 48 -10.86 -1.89 -0.36
CA THR A 48 -11.37 -3.26 -0.23
C THR A 48 -11.95 -3.49 1.15
N VAL A 49 -11.27 -3.05 2.22
CA VAL A 49 -11.79 -3.03 3.60
C VAL A 49 -13.10 -2.25 3.67
N TRP A 50 -13.14 -1.03 3.14
CA TRP A 50 -14.35 -0.20 3.13
C TRP A 50 -15.51 -0.87 2.40
N SER A 51 -15.25 -1.50 1.26
CA SER A 51 -16.25 -2.24 0.50
C SER A 51 -16.79 -3.45 1.29
N ALA A 52 -15.91 -4.19 1.97
CA ALA A 52 -16.29 -5.30 2.83
C ALA A 52 -17.13 -4.81 4.01
N ALA A 53 -16.72 -3.71 4.66
CA ALA A 53 -17.48 -3.06 5.73
C ALA A 53 -18.88 -2.66 5.27
N LYS A 54 -19.03 -2.03 4.10
CA LYS A 54 -20.34 -1.70 3.54
C LYS A 54 -21.18 -2.92 3.18
N ALA A 55 -20.56 -4.03 2.78
CA ALA A 55 -21.29 -5.27 2.57
C ALA A 55 -21.84 -5.85 3.89
N VAL A 56 -21.07 -5.76 4.98
CA VAL A 56 -21.50 -6.20 6.32
C VAL A 56 -22.56 -5.26 6.90
N GLU A 57 -22.44 -3.95 6.68
CA GLU A 57 -23.46 -2.94 7.02
C GLU A 57 -24.83 -3.31 6.42
N VAL A 58 -24.87 -3.66 5.13
CA VAL A 58 -26.12 -4.10 4.48
C VAL A 58 -26.60 -5.45 5.03
N ALA A 59 -25.69 -6.39 5.32
CA ALA A 59 -26.05 -7.69 5.88
C ALA A 59 -26.69 -7.58 7.27
N GLN A 60 -26.26 -6.61 8.08
CA GLN A 60 -26.79 -6.34 9.41
C GLN A 60 -28.30 -6.02 9.42
N GLN A 61 -28.86 -5.53 8.31
CA GLN A 61 -30.31 -5.30 8.17
C GLN A 61 -31.12 -6.60 8.16
N TYR A 62 -30.50 -7.73 7.80
CA TYR A 62 -31.15 -9.03 7.69
C TYR A 62 -30.69 -10.01 8.77
N ASP A 63 -29.48 -9.81 9.30
CA ASP A 63 -28.89 -10.63 10.35
C ASP A 63 -28.70 -9.81 11.64
N THR A 64 -29.68 -9.96 12.55
CA THR A 64 -29.67 -9.30 13.86
C THR A 64 -28.54 -9.74 14.79
N THR A 65 -27.77 -10.77 14.42
CA THR A 65 -26.59 -11.16 15.20
C THR A 65 -25.42 -10.19 14.97
N ILE A 66 -25.43 -9.43 13.88
CA ILE A 66 -24.41 -8.42 13.59
C ILE A 66 -24.72 -7.16 14.40
N ASN A 67 -23.78 -6.75 15.24
CA ASN A 67 -23.88 -5.59 16.11
C ASN A 67 -22.51 -4.89 16.22
N ALA A 68 -22.44 -3.79 16.95
CA ALA A 68 -21.20 -3.03 17.09
C ALA A 68 -20.04 -3.83 17.69
N ASP A 69 -20.32 -4.81 18.56
CA ASP A 69 -19.29 -5.60 19.24
C ASP A 69 -18.59 -6.60 18.32
N ASN A 70 -19.31 -7.14 17.32
CA ASN A 70 -18.78 -8.15 16.40
C ASN A 70 -18.66 -7.67 14.94
N PHE A 71 -18.94 -6.38 14.67
CA PHE A 71 -18.91 -5.83 13.33
C PHE A 71 -17.54 -6.02 12.67
N ASN A 72 -16.45 -5.62 13.36
CA ASN A 72 -15.10 -5.71 12.82
C ASN A 72 -14.71 -7.18 12.53
N GLU A 73 -15.06 -8.11 13.43
CA GLU A 73 -14.84 -9.55 13.19
C GLU A 73 -15.53 -10.02 11.91
N LYS A 74 -16.78 -9.58 11.66
CA LYS A 74 -17.52 -9.92 10.44
C LYS A 74 -16.90 -9.31 9.19
N VAL A 75 -16.32 -8.12 9.28
CA VAL A 75 -15.56 -7.51 8.17
C VAL A 75 -14.31 -8.32 7.86
N ILE A 76 -13.55 -8.71 8.89
CA ILE A 76 -12.35 -9.53 8.73
C ILE A 76 -12.71 -10.91 8.14
N GLU A 77 -13.79 -11.54 8.59
CA GLU A 77 -14.33 -12.78 8.00
C GLU A 77 -14.65 -12.60 6.51
N LYS A 78 -15.26 -11.47 6.15
CA LYS A 78 -15.63 -11.14 4.77
C LYS A 78 -14.40 -10.92 3.86
N LEU A 79 -13.34 -10.32 4.39
CA LEU A 79 -12.07 -10.11 3.68
C LEU A 79 -11.35 -11.44 3.44
N GLY A 80 -11.47 -12.37 4.39
CA GLY A 80 -10.89 -13.70 4.31
C GLY A 80 -9.41 -13.74 4.67
N SER A 81 -8.89 -14.96 4.90
CA SER A 81 -7.54 -15.19 5.46
C SER A 81 -6.38 -14.86 4.53
N SER A 82 -6.64 -14.59 3.25
CA SER A 82 -5.61 -14.20 2.29
C SER A 82 -5.41 -12.70 2.19
N PHE A 83 -6.21 -11.91 2.90
CA PHE A 83 -6.06 -10.46 2.94
C PHE A 83 -4.87 -10.10 3.84
N ASP A 84 -3.87 -9.44 3.27
CA ASP A 84 -2.62 -9.10 3.95
C ASP A 84 -2.73 -7.73 4.63
N ALA A 85 -2.79 -7.73 5.95
CA ALA A 85 -2.92 -6.56 6.80
C ALA A 85 -2.28 -6.85 8.17
N ASP A 86 -1.61 -5.86 8.75
CA ASP A 86 -1.18 -5.91 10.15
C ASP A 86 -2.35 -5.54 11.07
N GLU A 87 -3.13 -4.53 10.68
CA GLU A 87 -4.32 -4.10 11.38
C GLU A 87 -5.43 -3.72 10.40
N VAL A 88 -6.64 -4.14 10.72
CA VAL A 88 -7.89 -3.67 10.12
C VAL A 88 -8.81 -3.28 11.25
N ASP A 89 -9.18 -2.01 11.28
CA ASP A 89 -10.18 -1.49 12.21
C ASP A 89 -11.29 -0.79 11.46
N VAL A 90 -12.52 -0.99 11.89
CA VAL A 90 -13.70 -0.42 11.24
C VAL A 90 -14.63 0.11 12.31
N GLU A 91 -14.86 1.41 12.27
CA GLU A 91 -15.77 2.09 13.17
C GLU A 91 -17.20 2.00 12.62
N PHE A 92 -18.07 1.35 13.40
CA PHE A 92 -19.47 1.17 13.05
C PHE A 92 -20.38 1.82 14.10
N ASP A 93 -21.28 2.68 13.64
CA ASP A 93 -22.35 3.24 14.46
C ASP A 93 -23.50 2.24 14.53
N GLY A 94 -23.58 1.49 15.63
CA GLY A 94 -24.65 0.51 15.85
C GLY A 94 -26.04 1.10 15.99
N GLU A 95 -26.17 2.38 16.39
CA GLU A 95 -27.46 3.06 16.50
C GLU A 95 -27.96 3.52 15.14
N LYS A 96 -27.06 4.06 14.32
CA LYS A 96 -27.38 4.54 12.97
C LYS A 96 -27.32 3.43 11.91
N GLY A 97 -26.68 2.31 12.22
CA GLY A 97 -26.48 1.20 11.29
C GLY A 97 -25.55 1.56 10.13
N ILE A 98 -24.52 2.39 10.37
CA ILE A 98 -23.59 2.85 9.32
C ILE A 98 -22.13 2.72 9.74
N VAL A 99 -21.27 2.41 8.78
CA VAL A 99 -19.81 2.52 8.90
C VAL A 99 -19.41 3.98 8.84
N ILE A 100 -18.68 4.44 9.87
CA ILE A 100 -18.17 5.80 10.05
C ILE A 100 -16.79 5.93 9.40
N SER A 101 -15.89 5.01 9.73
CA SER A 101 -14.50 5.05 9.31
C SER A 101 -13.91 3.65 9.19
N ALA A 102 -12.82 3.51 8.45
CA ALA A 102 -12.00 2.32 8.39
C ALA A 102 -10.52 2.69 8.37
N THR A 103 -9.72 1.87 9.03
CA THR A 103 -8.27 1.95 9.11
C THR A 103 -7.68 0.63 8.62
N TYR A 104 -6.60 0.75 7.85
CA TYR A 104 -5.82 -0.36 7.33
C TYR A 104 -4.34 -0.06 7.54
N SER A 105 -3.59 -0.99 8.11
CA SER A 105 -2.14 -0.88 8.22
C SER A 105 -1.41 -2.10 7.65
N THR A 106 -0.25 -1.86 7.06
CA THR A 106 0.68 -2.90 6.58
C THR A 106 2.11 -2.35 6.55
N GLY A 107 3.02 -2.98 7.28
CA GLY A 107 4.36 -2.49 7.54
C GLY A 107 4.33 -1.04 8.04
N ASP A 108 5.03 -0.16 7.32
CA ASP A 108 5.13 1.27 7.65
C ASP A 108 3.93 2.09 7.14
N TYR A 109 2.95 1.49 6.47
CA TYR A 109 1.86 2.22 5.82
C TYR A 109 0.59 2.14 6.67
N ILE A 110 0.00 3.29 6.98
CA ILE A 110 -1.29 3.40 7.65
C ILE A 110 -2.21 4.22 6.76
N CYS A 111 -3.40 3.71 6.49
CA CYS A 111 -4.41 4.32 5.67
C CYS A 111 -5.72 4.43 6.44
N ASP A 112 -6.30 5.62 6.45
CA ASP A 112 -7.56 5.93 7.10
C ASP A 112 -8.55 6.52 6.11
N THR A 113 -9.83 6.22 6.32
CA THR A 113 -10.90 6.95 5.65
C THR A 113 -11.14 8.30 6.32
N ILE A 114 -11.31 9.34 5.53
CA ILE A 114 -11.71 10.67 5.96
C ILE A 114 -13.08 10.97 5.34
N ASN A 115 -13.97 11.60 6.11
CA ASN A 115 -15.32 11.99 5.65
C ASN A 115 -16.10 10.82 5.00
N GLY A 116 -15.96 9.62 5.55
CA GLY A 116 -16.58 8.40 5.04
C GLY A 116 -15.70 7.65 4.04
N SER A 117 -15.45 8.17 2.83
CA SER A 117 -14.79 7.37 1.77
C SER A 117 -13.49 7.92 1.20
N ASP A 118 -13.13 9.16 1.51
CA ASP A 118 -11.85 9.69 1.05
C ASP A 118 -10.72 8.97 1.79
N ILE A 119 -9.60 8.74 1.14
CA ILE A 119 -8.50 7.97 1.73
C ILE A 119 -7.30 8.86 1.93
N ASN A 120 -6.82 8.88 3.16
CA ASN A 120 -5.53 9.45 3.50
C ASN A 120 -4.61 8.34 3.99
N CYS A 121 -3.38 8.34 3.50
CA CYS A 121 -2.40 7.35 3.92
C CYS A 121 -1.09 8.03 4.27
N THR A 122 -0.48 7.55 5.33
CA THR A 122 0.78 8.05 5.88
C THR A 122 1.79 6.92 6.00
N ILE A 123 3.07 7.26 5.93
CA ILE A 123 4.16 6.32 6.17
C ILE A 123 4.72 6.63 7.55
N TYR A 124 4.59 5.70 8.50
CA TYR A 124 5.16 5.81 9.83
C TYR A 124 6.61 5.32 9.78
N ARG A 125 7.54 6.25 9.51
CA ARG A 125 8.97 5.98 9.71
C ARG A 125 9.26 6.17 11.19
N GLY A 126 9.44 5.07 11.92
CA GLY A 126 9.86 5.13 13.32
C GLY A 126 11.19 5.88 13.43
N ASP A 127 11.17 7.03 14.08
CA ASP A 127 12.36 7.82 14.43
C ASP A 127 13.11 7.19 15.62
#